data_AF-A0A2V8KUQ5-F1
#
_entry.id   AF-A0A2V8KUQ5-F1
#
_cell.length_a   1.000
_cell.length_b   1.000
_cell.length_c   1.000
_cell.angle_alpha   90.00
_cell.angle_beta   90.00
_cell.angle_gamma   90.00
#
_symmetry.space_group_name_H-M   'P 1'
#
loop_
_entity.id
_entity.type
_entity.pdbx_description
1 polymer ?
#
loop_
_entity_poly.entity_id
_entity_poly.type
_entity_poly.pdbx_seq_one_letter_code
_entity_poly.pdbx_strand_id
1 'polypeptide(L)'
;MRRTLRIGIVADYDPKNKYHLATEQSVTHAAEALGLAAESLWLDTNALDNASAETRLRACNAIWCGTSSPYRSMEGALSAIRFARERGWPFIGT
;
A
#
# COMPACT_ATOMS: atom_id res chain seq x y z
N MET A 1 4.38 24.42 0.33
CA MET A 1 3.43 23.30 0.09
C MET A 1 3.82 22.16 1.02
N ARG A 2 2.87 21.53 1.73
CA ARG A 2 3.16 20.32 2.52
C ARG A 2 3.33 19.15 1.56
N ARG A 3 4.41 18.36 1.71
CA ARG A 3 4.64 17.15 0.92
C ARG A 3 3.59 16.11 1.31
N THR A 4 2.77 15.66 0.36
CA THR A 4 1.80 14.58 0.57
C THR A 4 2.54 13.25 0.74
N LEU A 5 2.24 12.52 1.81
CA LEU A 5 2.75 11.17 2.05
C LEU A 5 1.95 10.16 1.25
N ARG A 6 2.62 9.31 0.47
CA ARG A 6 1.99 8.21 -0.28
C ARG A 6 2.04 6.92 0.51
N ILE A 7 0.87 6.40 0.88
CA ILE A 7 0.74 5.11 1.53
C ILE A 7 0.39 4.07 0.45
N GLY A 8 1.36 3.21 0.10
CA GLY A 8 1.17 2.17 -0.90
C GLY A 8 0.40 1.00 -0.32
N ILE A 9 -0.87 0.83 -0.71
CA ILE A 9 -1.72 -0.28 -0.28
C ILE A 9 -1.55 -1.43 -1.28
N VAL A 10 -0.90 -2.51 -0.84
CA VAL A 10 -0.66 -3.71 -1.65
C VAL A 10 -1.79 -4.70 -1.41
N ALA A 11 -2.74 -4.69 -2.33
CA ALA A 11 -3.92 -5.55 -2.38
C ALA A 11 -4.63 -5.32 -3.72
N ASP A 12 -5.54 -6.22 -4.07
CA ASP A 12 -6.28 -6.14 -5.34
C ASP A 12 -7.56 -5.32 -5.16
N TYR A 13 -7.50 -4.02 -5.50
CA TYR A 13 -8.58 -3.09 -5.17
C TYR A 13 -9.93 -3.52 -5.78
N ASP A 14 -10.97 -3.36 -4.97
CA ASP A 14 -12.37 -3.60 -5.33
C ASP A 14 -13.21 -2.53 -4.63
N PRO A 15 -13.83 -1.59 -5.36
CA PRO A 15 -14.66 -0.53 -4.77
C PRO A 15 -15.95 -1.05 -4.12
N LYS A 16 -16.35 -2.31 -4.41
CA LYS A 16 -17.48 -2.96 -3.74
C LYS A 16 -17.08 -3.58 -2.40
N ASN A 17 -15.78 -3.72 -2.13
CA ASN A 17 -15.28 -4.24 -0.88
C ASN A 17 -15.23 -3.13 0.18
N LYS A 18 -16.15 -3.20 1.16
CA LYS A 18 -16.23 -2.23 2.27
C LYS A 18 -14.92 -2.10 3.07
N TYR A 19 -14.09 -3.14 3.13
CA TYR A 19 -12.83 -3.10 3.86
C TYR A 19 -11.80 -2.24 3.13
N HIS A 20 -11.79 -2.23 1.80
CA HIS A 20 -10.89 -1.38 1.02
C HIS A 20 -11.23 0.11 1.23
N LEU A 21 -12.52 0.45 1.19
CA LEU A 21 -12.98 1.81 1.51
C LEU A 21 -12.61 2.21 2.93
N ALA A 22 -12.76 1.30 3.90
CA ALA A 22 -12.37 1.56 5.29
C ALA A 22 -10.85 1.79 5.43
N THR A 23 -10.02 1.07 4.67
CA THR A 23 -8.57 1.30 4.64
C THR A 23 -8.26 2.71 4.14
N GLU A 24 -8.88 3.17 3.05
CA GLU A 24 -8.68 4.54 2.55
C GLU A 24 -9.11 5.59 3.57
N GLN A 25 -10.30 5.40 4.18
CA GLN A 25 -10.81 6.29 5.22
C GLN A 25 -9.87 6.35 6.43
N SER A 26 -9.25 5.23 6.80
CA SER A 26 -8.31 5.19 7.92
C SER A 26 -7.06 6.04 7.66
N VAL A 27 -6.56 6.07 6.42
CA VAL A 27 -5.43 6.94 6.03
C VAL A 27 -5.84 8.40 6.12
N THR A 28 -7.04 8.76 5.63
CA THR A 28 -7.58 10.12 5.73
C THR A 28 -7.73 10.55 7.20
N HIS A 29 -8.36 9.72 8.05
CA HIS A 29 -8.55 10.03 9.47
C HIS A 29 -7.20 10.23 10.19
N ALA A 30 -6.20 9.38 9.91
CA ALA A 30 -4.88 9.53 10.49
C ALA A 30 -4.18 10.81 10.02
N ALA A 31 -4.30 11.15 8.73
CA ALA A 31 -3.72 12.38 8.18
C ALA A 31 -4.33 13.63 8.82
N GLU A 32 -5.66 13.67 8.97
CA GLU A 32 -6.38 14.76 9.61
C GLU A 32 -5.98 14.92 11.08
N ALA A 33 -5.97 13.82 11.85
CA ALA A 33 -5.59 13.83 13.25
C ALA A 33 -4.15 14.32 13.49
N LEU A 34 -3.24 14.04 12.54
CA LEU A 34 -1.83 14.46 12.60
C LEU A 34 -1.57 15.83 11.95
N GLY A 35 -2.58 16.46 11.31
CA GLY A 35 -2.40 17.70 10.55
C GLY A 35 -1.48 17.55 9.33
N LEU A 36 -1.37 16.34 8.77
CA LEU A 36 -0.54 15.99 7.62
C LEU A 36 -1.37 15.85 6.34
N ALA A 37 -0.71 15.82 5.19
CA ALA A 37 -1.31 15.39 3.93
C ALA A 37 -0.84 13.96 3.65
N ALA A 38 -1.77 13.02 3.49
CA ALA A 38 -1.48 11.66 3.05
C ALA A 38 -2.51 11.20 2.03
N GLU A 39 -2.09 10.33 1.11
CA GLU A 39 -2.94 9.71 0.10
C GLU A 39 -2.70 8.20 0.05
N SER A 40 -3.76 7.47 -0.23
CA SER A 40 -3.72 6.03 -0.49
C SER A 40 -3.40 5.78 -1.96
N LEU A 41 -2.37 4.98 -2.24
CA LEU A 41 -2.04 4.51 -3.57
C LEU A 41 -2.20 2.99 -3.61
N TRP A 42 -3.24 2.50 -4.28
CA TRP A 42 -3.43 1.07 -4.47
C TRP A 42 -2.46 0.50 -5.50
N LEU A 43 -1.84 -0.63 -5.14
CA LEU A 43 -0.90 -1.38 -5.95
C LEU A 43 -1.43 -2.81 -6.07
N ASP A 44 -2.04 -3.12 -7.22
CA ASP A 44 -2.48 -4.47 -7.53
C ASP A 44 -1.33 -5.45 -7.42
N THR A 45 -1.59 -6.63 -6.85
CA THR A 45 -0.53 -7.59 -6.55
C THR A 45 0.16 -8.09 -7.81
N ASN A 46 -0.59 -8.31 -8.90
CA ASN A 46 -0.02 -8.70 -10.19
C ASN A 46 0.95 -7.67 -10.80
N ALA A 47 0.81 -6.38 -10.48
CA ALA A 47 1.71 -5.33 -10.96
C ALA A 47 3.08 -5.37 -10.25
N LEU A 48 3.19 -6.10 -9.14
CA LEU A 48 4.39 -6.26 -8.31
C LEU A 48 5.09 -7.61 -8.52
N ASP A 49 4.57 -8.43 -9.43
CA ASP A 49 5.11 -9.74 -9.80
C ASP A 49 6.00 -9.64 -11.06
N ASN A 50 6.89 -8.65 -11.07
CA ASN A 50 7.81 -8.42 -12.19
C ASN A 50 8.97 -7.49 -11.75
N ALA A 51 9.95 -7.29 -12.64
CA ALA A 51 11.14 -6.47 -12.39
C ALA A 51 10.84 -4.98 -12.08
N SER A 52 9.65 -4.47 -12.41
CA SER A 52 9.27 -3.08 -12.12
C SER A 52 8.69 -2.85 -10.71
N ALA A 53 8.51 -3.93 -9.93
CA ALA A 53 7.91 -3.87 -8.60
C ALA A 53 8.61 -2.88 -7.67
N GLU A 54 9.94 -2.93 -7.60
CA GLU A 54 10.72 -2.01 -6.76
C GLU A 54 10.50 -0.54 -7.13
N THR A 55 10.47 -0.22 -8.42
CA THR A 55 10.25 1.15 -8.89
C THR A 55 8.90 1.68 -8.45
N ARG A 56 7.86 0.83 -8.50
CA ARG A 56 6.52 1.18 -8.03
C ARG A 56 6.48 1.37 -6.52
N LEU A 57 7.12 0.47 -5.76
CA LEU A 57 7.14 0.53 -4.30
C LEU A 57 7.95 1.72 -3.76
N ARG A 58 9.04 2.11 -4.45
CA ARG A 58 9.84 3.30 -4.11
C ARG A 58 9.09 4.62 -4.30
N ALA A 59 8.01 4.64 -5.07
CA ALA A 59 7.16 5.81 -5.22
C ALA A 59 6.28 6.08 -3.98
N CYS A 60 6.22 5.13 -3.04
CA CYS A 60 5.45 5.21 -1.80
C CYS A 60 6.34 5.57 -0.61
N ASN A 61 5.84 6.29 0.38
CA ASN A 61 6.56 6.59 1.62
C ASN A 61 6.44 5.49 2.68
N ALA A 62 5.39 4.68 2.61
CA ALA A 62 5.16 3.52 3.45
C ALA A 62 4.39 2.46 2.65
N ILE A 63 4.51 1.19 3.04
CA ILE A 63 3.79 0.07 2.44
C ILE A 63 2.80 -0.51 3.46
N TRP A 64 1.55 -0.70 3.04
CA TRP A 64 0.53 -1.43 3.76
C TRP A 64 0.15 -2.67 2.95
N CYS A 65 0.50 -3.86 3.42
CA CYS A 65 -0.01 -5.12 2.85
C CYS A 65 -1.42 -5.36 3.38
N GLY A 66 -2.44 -5.10 2.56
CA GLY A 66 -3.84 -5.07 2.97
C GLY A 66 -4.52 -6.45 2.92
N THR A 67 -5.68 -6.56 3.58
CA THR A 67 -6.48 -7.79 3.58
C THR A 67 -7.17 -8.01 2.22
N SER A 68 -6.70 -8.96 1.40
CA SER A 68 -7.44 -9.38 0.20
C SER A 68 -7.13 -10.81 -0.23
N SER A 69 -6.83 -11.72 0.70
CA SER A 69 -6.60 -13.13 0.37
C SER A 69 -7.89 -13.80 -0.13
N PRO A 70 -7.86 -14.56 -1.24
CA PRO A 70 -6.68 -14.83 -2.07
C PRO A 70 -6.29 -13.64 -2.95
N TYR A 71 -5.01 -13.28 -2.94
CA TYR A 71 -4.44 -12.28 -3.86
C TYR A 71 -4.46 -12.80 -5.29
N ARG A 72 -4.57 -11.90 -6.27
CA ARG A 72 -4.39 -12.23 -7.69
C ARG A 72 -2.97 -12.74 -7.97
N SER A 73 -1.95 -12.18 -7.31
CA SER A 73 -0.59 -12.73 -7.29
C SER A 73 -0.04 -12.77 -5.85
N MET A 74 0.24 -13.98 -5.36
CA MET A 74 0.95 -14.15 -4.10
C MET A 74 2.40 -13.65 -4.19
N GLU A 75 3.07 -13.88 -5.33
CA GLU A 75 4.44 -13.43 -5.55
C GLU A 75 4.55 -11.90 -5.50
N GLY A 76 3.56 -11.19 -6.04
CA GLY A 76 3.50 -9.73 -5.92
C GLY A 76 3.37 -9.22 -4.50
N ALA A 77 2.54 -9.87 -3.67
CA ALA A 77 2.43 -9.53 -2.25
C ALA A 77 3.75 -9.82 -1.50
N LEU A 78 4.37 -10.97 -1.76
CA LEU A 78 5.68 -11.34 -1.17
C LEU A 78 6.80 -10.40 -1.63
N SER A 79 6.78 -9.94 -2.88
CA SER A 79 7.71 -8.96 -3.44
C SER A 79 7.64 -7.64 -2.66
N ALA A 80 6.44 -7.15 -2.35
CA ALA A 80 6.26 -5.95 -1.53
C ALA A 80 6.75 -6.11 -0.09
N ILE A 81 6.43 -7.25 0.54
CA ILE A 81 6.90 -7.58 1.90
C ILE A 81 8.43 -7.65 1.93
N ARG A 82 9.03 -8.33 0.95
CA ARG A 82 10.49 -8.45 0.83
C ARG A 82 11.14 -7.09 0.65
N PHE A 83 10.66 -6.29 -0.31
CA PHE A 83 11.13 -4.94 -0.53
C PHE A 83 11.14 -4.12 0.76
N ALA A 84 10.02 -4.09 1.47
CA ALA A 84 9.90 -3.27 2.66
C ALA A 84 10.81 -3.75 3.79
N ARG A 85 10.83 -5.05 4.07
CA ARG A 85 11.63 -5.63 5.15
C ARG A 85 13.13 -5.55 4.89
N GLU A 86 13.59 -5.84 3.68
CA GLU A 86 15.02 -5.85 3.34
C GLU A 86 15.61 -4.45 3.19
N ARG A 87 14.80 -3.43 2.90
CA ARG A 87 15.25 -2.04 2.72
C ARG A 87 14.91 -1.13 3.90
N GLY A 88 14.30 -1.66 4.96
CA GLY A 88 13.87 -0.87 6.11
C GLY A 88 12.78 0.15 5.77
N TRP A 89 11.94 -0.15 4.78
CA TRP A 89 10.81 0.70 4.42
C TRP A 89 9.70 0.57 5.48
N PRO A 90 9.05 1.68 5.89
CA PRO A 90 7.91 1.60 6.80
C PRO A 90 6.84 0.63 6.27
N PHE A 91 6.43 -0.31 7.11
CA PHE A 91 5.57 -1.43 6.71
C PHE A 91 4.53 -1.77 7.78
N ILE A 92 3.29 -2.04 7.34
CA ILE A 92 2.24 -2.67 8.14
C ILE A 92 1.56 -3.77 7.31
N GLY A 93 1.18 -4.87 7.97
CA GLY A 93 0.35 -5.93 7.40
C GLY A 93 -0.88 -6.15 8.27
N THR A 94 -2.03 -6.36 7.63
CA THR A 94 -3.34 -6.59 8.28
C THR A 94 -4.02 -7.81 7.72
#